data_AF-A0A6A5HEV8-F1
#
_entry.id   AF-A0A6A5HEV8-F1
#
_cell.length_a   1.000
_cell.length_b   1.000
_cell.length_c   1.000
_cell.angle_alpha   90.00
_cell.angle_beta   90.00
_cell.angle_gamma   90.00
#
_symmetry.space_group_name_H-M   'P 1'
#
loop_
_entity.id
_entity.type
_entity.pdbx_description
1 polymer ?
#
loop_
_entity_poly.entity_id
_entity_poly.type
_entity_poly.pdbx_seq_one_letter_code
_entity_poly.pdbx_strand_id
1 'polypeptide(L)' 'MPLFDYSIVECTAELIYNRTFLGQEDHPLEEDYYASMINVYYHKHHLETDYGLNCTPSYELWRFRKYPL' A
#
# COMPACT_ATOMS: atom_id res chain seq x y z
N MET A 1 -3.36 4.74 23.04
CA MET A 1 -3.35 3.99 21.76
C MET A 1 -4.57 4.47 20.99
N PRO A 2 -4.42 5.10 19.80
CA PRO A 2 -5.61 5.48 19.04
C PRO A 2 -6.39 4.20 18.70
N LEU A 3 -7.72 4.31 18.68
CA LEU A 3 -8.60 3.26 18.20
C LEU A 3 -8.32 3.09 16.70
N PHE A 4 -7.44 2.16 16.37
CA PHE A 4 -7.26 1.75 15.00
C PHE A 4 -8.52 1.00 14.57
N ASP A 5 -9.12 1.42 13.46
CA ASP A 5 -10.32 0.81 12.94
C ASP A 5 -9.97 -0.53 12.29
N TYR A 6 -10.19 -1.64 12.99
CA TYR A 6 -9.88 -2.97 12.50
C TYR A 6 -10.77 -3.41 11.34
N SER A 7 -11.92 -2.75 11.12
CA SER A 7 -12.79 -3.06 9.98
C SER A 7 -12.06 -2.84 8.65
N ILE A 8 -11.09 -1.91 8.59
CA ILE A 8 -10.29 -1.71 7.38
C ILE A 8 -9.46 -2.96 7.06
N VAL A 9 -8.92 -3.64 8.06
CA VAL A 9 -8.09 -4.84 7.84
C VAL A 9 -8.96 -5.98 7.35
N GLU A 10 -10.13 -6.17 7.97
CA GLU A 10 -11.09 -7.21 7.58
C GLU A 10 -11.59 -7.00 6.15
N CYS A 11 -12.04 -5.79 5.81
CA CYS A 11 -12.52 -5.47 4.46
C CYS A 11 -11.42 -5.61 3.41
N THR A 12 -10.19 -5.17 3.72
CA THR A 12 -9.09 -5.28 2.76
C THR A 12 -8.66 -6.73 2.56
N ALA A 13 -8.67 -7.56 3.61
CA ALA A 13 -8.37 -8.98 3.52
C ALA A 13 -9.43 -9.73 2.69
N GLU A 14 -10.71 -9.45 2.92
CA GLU A 14 -11.81 -10.01 2.12
C GLU A 14 -11.67 -9.63 0.64
N LEU A 15 -11.42 -8.35 0.36
CA LEU A 15 -11.23 -7.85 -1.00
C LEU A 15 -10.07 -8.54 -1.73
N ILE A 16 -8.91 -8.71 -1.07
CA ILE A 16 -7.76 -9.42 -1.64
C ILE A 16 -8.11 -10.89 -1.91
N TYR A 17 -8.76 -11.57 -0.96
CA TYR A 17 -9.16 -12.97 -1.13
C TYR A 17 -10.14 -13.17 -2.29
N ASN A 18 -11.16 -12.32 -2.39
CA ASN A 18 -12.15 -12.38 -3.47
C ASN A 18 -11.50 -12.19 -4.85
N ARG A 19 -10.58 -11.21 -4.98
CA ARG A 19 -9.89 -10.96 -6.25
C ARG A 19 -8.90 -12.06 -6.63
N THR A 20 -8.15 -12.59 -5.67
CA THR A 20 -7.04 -13.53 -5.94
C THR A 20 -7.47 -14.99 -5.97
N PHE A 21 -8.26 -15.43 -4.98
CA PHE A 21 -8.62 -16.84 -4.83
C PHE A 21 -9.93 -17.17 -5.54
N LEU A 22 -10.94 -16.30 -5.42
CA LEU A 22 -12.24 -16.52 -6.05
C LEU A 22 -12.32 -15.96 -7.48
N GLY A 23 -11.31 -15.20 -7.93
CA GLY A 23 -11.29 -14.59 -9.27
C GLY A 23 -12.42 -13.58 -9.51
N GLN A 24 -12.96 -12.99 -8.44
CA GLN A 24 -14.03 -11.99 -8.51
C GLN A 24 -13.42 -10.63 -8.83
N GLU A 25 -13.16 -10.42 -10.11
CA GLU A 25 -12.65 -9.15 -10.65
C GLU A 25 -13.77 -8.42 -11.40
N ASP A 26 -14.42 -7.49 -10.70
CA ASP A 26 -15.43 -6.61 -11.31
C ASP A 26 -14.80 -5.60 -12.28
N HIS A 27 -13.62 -5.07 -11.93
CA HIS A 27 -12.82 -4.14 -12.74
C HIS A 27 -11.33 -4.45 -12.56
N PRO A 28 -10.51 -4.44 -13.64
CA PRO A 28 -9.07 -4.62 -13.55
C PRO A 28 -8.42 -3.47 -12.78
N LEU A 29 -7.29 -3.74 -12.13
CA LEU A 29 -6.48 -2.68 -11.51
C LEU A 29 -5.86 -1.82 -12.62
N GLU A 30 -6.16 -0.52 -12.63
CA GLU A 30 -5.54 0.44 -13.54
C GLU A 30 -4.10 0.78 -13.10
N GLU A 31 -3.19 -0.18 -13.27
CA GLU A 31 -1.80 -0.05 -12.82
C GLU A 31 -1.11 1.21 -13.35
N ASP A 32 -1.33 1.56 -14.63
CA ASP A 32 -0.74 2.75 -15.25
C ASP A 32 -1.15 4.04 -14.55
N TYR A 33 -2.43 4.14 -14.16
CA TYR A 33 -2.95 5.30 -13.44
C TYR A 33 -2.27 5.43 -12.08
N TYR A 34 -2.25 4.35 -11.29
CA TYR A 34 -1.66 4.36 -9.96
C TYR A 34 -0.13 4.50 -9.98
N ALA A 35 0.55 3.93 -10.97
CA ALA A 35 2.00 4.05 -11.14
C ALA A 35 2.43 5.49 -11.47
N SER A 36 1.54 6.28 -12.08
CA SER A 36 1.80 7.68 -12.42
C SER A 36 1.49 8.67 -11.27
N MET A 37 0.84 8.21 -10.20
CA MET A 37 0.38 9.08 -9.12
C MET A 37 1.53 9.51 -8.20
N ILE A 38 1.73 10.83 -8.04
CA ILE A 38 2.82 11.39 -7.20
C ILE A 38 2.74 10.94 -5.73
N ASN A 39 1.52 10.70 -5.22
CA ASN A 39 1.26 10.25 -3.85
C ASN A 39 1.34 8.73 -3.67
N VAL A 40 1.58 7.97 -4.74
CA VAL A 40 1.69 6.52 -4.69
C VAL A 40 3.15 6.15 -4.95
N TYR A 41 3.76 5.47 -3.98
CA TYR A 41 5.07 4.89 -4.20
C TYR A 41 4.90 3.54 -4.88
N TYR A 42 4.86 3.54 -6.21
CA TYR A 42 4.74 2.31 -6.99
C TYR A 42 6.09 1.59 -7.06
N HIS A 43 6.12 0.36 -6.57
CA HIS A 43 7.31 -0.48 -6.52
C HIS A 43 7.53 -1.18 -7.87
N LYS A 44 7.97 -0.45 -8.89
CA LYS A 44 8.09 -0.95 -10.28
C LYS A 44 8.96 -2.20 -10.49
N HIS A 45 9.84 -2.51 -9.55
CA HIS A 45 10.75 -3.66 -9.60
C HIS A 45 10.20 -4.89 -8.85
N HIS A 46 8.95 -4.88 -8.39
CA HIS A 46 8.37 -5.94 -7.56
C HIS A 46 8.32 -7.34 -8.21
N LEU A 47 8.52 -7.42 -9.53
CA LEU A 47 8.58 -8.68 -10.30
C LEU A 47 10.01 -9.22 -10.45
N GLU A 48 11.04 -8.48 -10.03
CA GLU A 48 12.43 -8.92 -10.13
C GLU A 48 12.76 -9.92 -9.00
N THR A 49 13.53 -10.96 -9.32
CA THR A 49 13.84 -12.05 -8.37
C THR A 49 14.62 -11.60 -7.14
N ASP A 50 15.41 -10.53 -7.27
CA ASP A 50 16.23 -9.97 -6.19
C ASP A 50 15.57 -8.76 -5.51
N TYR A 51 14.28 -8.51 -5.79
CA TYR A 51 13.57 -7.37 -5.25
C TYR A 51 13.25 -7.56 -3.76
N GLY A 52 13.82 -6.69 -2.93
CA GLY A 52 13.50 -6.57 -1.52
C GLY A 52 12.82 -5.24 -1.20
N LEU A 53 11.65 -5.29 -0.56
CA LEU A 53 11.00 -4.12 0.01
C LEU A 53 11.75 -3.65 1.25
N ASN A 54 12.48 -2.53 1.13
CA ASN A 54 13.05 -1.86 2.29
C ASN A 54 11.97 -1.00 2.98
N CYS A 55 11.33 -1.57 4.01
CA CYS A 55 10.32 -0.88 4.80
C CYS A 55 10.91 0.12 5.82
N THR A 56 12.22 0.42 5.73
CA THR A 56 12.85 1.45 6.55
C THR A 56 12.48 2.81 5.96
N PRO A 57 11.70 3.65 6.67
CA PRO A 57 11.32 4.95 6.15
C PRO A 57 12.58 5.82 5.98
N SER A 58 12.74 6.42 4.80
CA SER A 58 13.80 7.39 4.52
C SER A 58 13.51 8.76 5.13
N TYR A 59 12.29 8.98 5.60
CA TYR A 59 11.83 10.20 6.25
C TYR A 59 11.85 10.07 7.77
N GLU A 60 12.08 11.18 8.49
CA GLU A 60 11.89 11.21 9.93
C GLU A 60 10.46 10.81 10.28
N LEU A 61 10.35 9.78 11.12
CA LEU A 61 9.08 9.33 11.68
C LEU A 61 8.32 10.55 12.19
N TRP A 62 7.00 10.57 11.97
CA TRP A 62 6.13 11.70 12.34
C TRP A 62 6.34 12.19 13.77
N ARG A 63 6.65 11.29 14.71
CA ARG A 63 6.94 11.60 16.12
C ARG A 63 8.21 12.43 16.35
N PHE A 64 9.09 12.53 15.37
CA PHE A 64 10.39 13.23 15.46
C PHE A 64 10.44 14.50 14.60
N ARG A 65 9.48 14.73 13.69
CA ARG A 65 9.45 15.94 12.87
C ARG A 65 9.22 17.17 13.75
N LYS A 66 10.14 18.14 13.68
CA LYS A 66 9.94 19.48 14.24
C LYS A 66 9.16 20.33 13.25
N TYR A 67 7.92 20.65 13.56
CA TYR A 67 7.15 21.62 12.76
C TYR A 67 7.60 23.05 13.13
N PRO A 68 7.89 23.92 12.15
CA PRO A 68 8.10 25.33 12.43
C PRO A 68 6.82 25.92 13.02
N LEU A 69 6.97 26.70 14.10
CA LEU A 69 5.93 27.51 14.72
C LEU A 69 5.61 28.74 13.85
#